data_AF-A0AAJ2F985-F1
#
_entry.id   AF-A0AAJ2F985-F1
#
_cell.length_a   1.000
_cell.length_b   1.000
_cell.length_c   1.000
_cell.angle_alpha   90.00
_cell.angle_beta   90.00
_cell.angle_gamma   90.00
#
_symmetry.space_group_name_H-M   'P 1'
#
loop_
_entity.id
_entity.type
_entity.pdbx_description
1 polymer ?
#
loop_
_entity_poly.entity_id
_entity_poly.type
_entity_poly.pdbx_seq_one_letter_code
_entity_poly.pdbx_strand_id
1 'polypeptide(L)'
;MTMNAELLNAIAPAAAIIGVLTVAGWVFTTWLRVKNGYPLDGAWGQAVYPKTSDEAMERVKLLSQENAQLRAELGSVKDRLAVVERIVTDEGSRLSHEIEALRRPAN
;
A
#
# COMPACT_ATOMS: atom_id res chain seq x y z
N MET A 1 -32.58 58.69 13.43
CA MET A 1 -31.65 57.55 13.61
C MET A 1 -32.43 56.22 13.57
N THR A 2 -33.25 56.02 12.54
CA THR A 2 -34.16 54.85 12.41
C THR A 2 -34.05 54.14 11.06
N MET A 3 -33.37 54.76 10.07
CA MET A 3 -33.25 54.24 8.71
C MET A 3 -32.44 52.94 8.59
N ASN A 4 -31.67 52.56 9.62
CA ASN A 4 -30.89 51.32 9.60
C ASN A 4 -31.74 50.08 9.89
N ALA A 5 -32.80 50.18 10.68
CA ALA A 5 -33.61 49.02 11.08
C ALA A 5 -34.53 48.52 9.96
N GLU A 6 -35.12 49.44 9.19
CA GLU A 6 -35.94 49.09 8.03
C GLU A 6 -35.10 48.51 6.88
N LEU A 7 -33.93 49.09 6.61
CA LEU A 7 -33.00 48.53 5.64
C LEU A 7 -32.53 47.13 6.05
N LEU A 8 -32.23 46.91 7.34
CA LEU A 8 -31.85 45.60 7.86
C LEU A 8 -32.97 44.56 7.66
N ASN A 9 -34.22 44.91 7.98
CA ASN A 9 -35.36 44.01 7.80
C ASN A 9 -35.65 43.72 6.31
N ALA A 10 -35.43 44.69 5.43
CA ALA A 10 -35.61 44.51 4.00
C ALA A 10 -34.55 43.60 3.36
N ILE A 11 -33.29 43.67 3.82
CA ILE A 11 -32.18 42.87 3.26
C ILE A 11 -31.94 41.54 3.98
N ALA A 12 -32.40 41.40 5.23
CA ALA A 12 -32.25 40.18 6.04
C ALA A 12 -32.69 38.88 5.31
N PRO A 13 -33.86 38.81 4.65
CA PRO A 13 -34.26 37.59 3.95
C PRO A 13 -33.35 37.27 2.75
N ALA A 14 -32.91 38.29 2.00
CA ALA A 14 -31.99 38.10 0.89
C ALA A 14 -30.62 37.62 1.37
N ALA A 15 -30.09 38.20 2.45
CA ALA A 15 -28.83 37.79 3.07
C ALA A 15 -28.90 36.34 3.59
N ALA A 16 -30.03 35.94 4.18
CA ALA A 16 -30.24 34.57 4.65
C ALA A 16 -30.21 33.56 3.49
N ILE A 17 -30.91 33.85 2.39
CA ILE A 17 -30.92 32.98 1.20
C ILE A 17 -29.51 32.85 0.61
N ILE A 18 -28.80 33.96 0.45
CA ILE A 18 -27.43 33.96 -0.07
C ILE A 18 -26.50 33.16 0.85
N GLY A 19 -26.63 33.33 2.18
CA GLY A 19 -25.86 32.56 3.15
C GLY A 19 -26.06 31.05 3.00
N VAL A 20 -27.32 30.61 2.90
CA VAL A 20 -27.64 29.18 2.71
C VAL A 20 -27.09 28.66 1.39
N LEU A 21 -27.28 29.39 0.28
CA LEU A 21 -26.77 28.98 -1.03
C LEU A 21 -25.25 28.89 -1.08
N THR A 22 -24.55 29.79 -0.37
CA THR A 22 -23.08 29.79 -0.30
C THR A 22 -22.57 28.55 0.44
N VAL A 23 -23.17 28.23 1.59
CA VAL A 23 -22.82 27.02 2.37
C VAL A 23 -23.16 25.76 1.59
N ALA A 24 -24.35 25.70 0.97
CA ALA A 24 -24.77 24.57 0.15
C ALA A 24 -23.84 24.36 -1.06
N GLY A 25 -23.43 25.45 -1.73
CA GLY A 25 -22.46 25.40 -2.82
C GLY A 25 -21.10 24.87 -2.37
N TRP A 26 -20.59 25.34 -1.23
CA TRP A 26 -19.32 24.84 -0.67
C TRP A 26 -19.39 23.35 -0.34
N VAL A 27 -20.43 22.92 0.38
CA VAL A 27 -20.64 21.49 0.72
C VAL A 27 -20.76 20.65 -0.55
N PHE A 28 -21.50 21.13 -1.56
CA PHE A 28 -21.66 20.43 -2.83
C PHE A 28 -20.32 20.26 -3.58
N THR A 29 -19.50 21.31 -3.64
CA THR A 29 -18.18 21.22 -4.29
C THR A 29 -17.23 20.30 -3.53
N THR A 30 -17.22 20.34 -2.19
CA THR A 30 -16.42 19.42 -1.37
C THR A 30 -16.89 17.98 -1.53
N TRP A 31 -18.21 17.74 -1.56
CA TRP A 31 -18.78 16.41 -1.81
C TRP A 31 -18.39 15.86 -3.19
N LEU A 32 -18.41 16.71 -4.22
CA LEU A 32 -17.96 16.35 -5.57
C LEU A 32 -16.46 16.02 -5.61
N ARG A 33 -15.62 16.83 -4.94
CA ARG A 33 -14.17 16.60 -4.81
C ARG A 33 -13.88 15.27 -4.11
N VAL A 34 -14.60 14.97 -3.02
CA VAL A 34 -14.51 13.69 -2.29
C VAL A 34 -14.88 12.52 -3.19
N LYS A 35 -16.03 12.60 -3.87
CA LYS A 35 -16.53 11.51 -4.72
C LYS A 35 -15.61 11.22 -5.92
N ASN A 36 -15.01 12.25 -6.48
CA ASN A 36 -14.13 12.14 -7.65
C ASN A 36 -12.64 12.00 -7.30
N GLY A 37 -12.28 11.86 -6.01
CA GLY A 37 -10.90 11.61 -5.59
C GLY A 37 -9.95 12.80 -5.76
N TYR A 38 -10.47 14.02 -5.90
CA TYR A 38 -9.62 15.22 -5.94
C TYR A 38 -8.96 15.45 -4.57
N PRO A 39 -7.72 15.96 -4.54
CA PRO A 39 -7.05 16.26 -3.29
C PRO A 39 -7.86 17.31 -2.52
N LEU A 40 -8.15 17.01 -1.26
CA LEU A 40 -8.69 17.97 -0.32
C LEU A 40 -7.53 18.72 0.32
N ASP A 41 -7.67 20.03 0.47
CA ASP A 41 -6.67 20.85 1.14
C ASP A 41 -6.73 20.53 2.65
N GLY A 42 -5.73 19.81 3.16
CA GLY A 42 -5.56 19.62 4.59
C GLY A 42 -5.23 20.93 5.30
N ALA A 43 -5.37 20.95 6.63
CA ALA A 43 -5.14 22.15 7.46
C ALA A 43 -3.74 22.80 7.31
N TRP A 44 -2.81 22.14 6.63
CA TRP A 44 -1.43 22.61 6.37
C TRP A 44 -1.01 22.44 4.89
N GLY A 45 -1.95 22.54 3.94
CA GLY A 45 -1.63 22.46 2.51
C GLY A 45 -1.21 21.08 2.01
N GLN A 46 -1.44 20.04 2.82
CA GLN A 46 -1.23 18.66 2.38
C GLN A 46 -2.44 18.21 1.56
N ALA A 47 -2.18 17.71 0.35
CA ALA A 47 -3.18 17.05 -0.48
C ALA A 47 -3.65 15.76 0.20
N VAL A 48 -4.81 15.81 0.85
CA VAL A 48 -5.46 14.63 1.43
C VAL A 48 -6.35 14.03 0.35
N TYR A 49 -5.87 12.95 -0.27
CA TYR A 49 -6.69 12.16 -1.17
C TYR A 49 -7.74 11.38 -0.36
N PRO A 50 -9.04 11.47 -0.69
CA PRO A 50 -10.04 10.59 -0.12
C PRO A 50 -9.72 9.18 -0.59
N LYS A 51 -9.08 8.39 0.27
CA LYS A 51 -8.63 7.06 -0.08
C LYS A 51 -9.85 6.17 -0.22
N THR A 52 -10.04 5.57 -1.40
CA THR A 52 -10.72 4.29 -1.56
C THR A 52 -9.84 3.24 -0.87
N SER A 53 -9.90 3.20 0.46
CA SER A 53 -9.07 2.34 1.30
C SER A 53 -9.22 0.87 0.93
N ASP A 54 -10.37 0.46 0.43
CA ASP A 54 -10.71 -0.95 0.34
C ASP A 54 -9.96 -1.66 -0.80
N GLU A 55 -9.94 -1.08 -2.00
CA GLU A 55 -9.26 -1.69 -3.15
C GLU A 55 -7.72 -1.66 -2.99
N ALA A 56 -7.18 -0.57 -2.45
CA ALA A 56 -5.75 -0.46 -2.18
C ALA A 56 -5.31 -1.41 -1.04
N MET A 57 -6.12 -1.53 0.02
CA MET A 57 -5.85 -2.45 1.12
C MET A 57 -5.99 -3.90 0.68
N GLU A 58 -6.96 -4.22 -0.18
CA GLU A 58 -7.14 -5.55 -0.75
C GLU A 58 -5.96 -5.93 -1.64
N ARG A 59 -5.48 -5.03 -2.50
CA ARG A 59 -4.24 -5.23 -3.28
C ARG A 59 -3.03 -5.46 -2.38
N VAL A 60 -2.87 -4.68 -1.31
CA VAL A 60 -1.77 -4.87 -0.35
C VAL A 60 -1.87 -6.23 0.33
N LYS A 61 -3.08 -6.67 0.69
CA LYS A 61 -3.32 -7.98 1.28
C LYS A 61 -2.96 -9.12 0.31
N LEU A 62 -3.38 -9.02 -0.95
CA LEU A 62 -3.05 -10.00 -2.00
C LEU A 62 -1.53 -10.06 -2.23
N LEU A 63 -0.87 -8.90 -2.40
CA LEU A 63 0.58 -8.83 -2.55
C LEU A 63 1.34 -9.38 -1.34
N SER A 64 0.82 -9.16 -0.12
CA SER A 64 1.42 -9.72 1.10
C SER A 64 1.31 -11.25 1.14
N GLN A 65 0.22 -11.81 0.62
CA GLN A 65 0.04 -13.26 0.51
C GLN A 65 0.99 -13.87 -0.53
N GLU A 66 1.09 -13.25 -1.71
CA GLU A 66 2.05 -13.66 -2.75
C GLU A 66 3.50 -13.62 -2.25
N ASN A 67 3.88 -12.56 -1.52
CA ASN A 67 5.22 -12.48 -0.92
C ASN A 67 5.48 -13.58 0.11
N ALA A 68 4.48 -13.96 0.91
CA ALA A 68 4.60 -15.06 1.86
C ALA A 68 4.80 -16.40 1.13
N GLN A 69 4.05 -16.65 0.06
CA GLN A 69 4.20 -17.84 -0.77
C GLN A 69 5.58 -17.91 -1.44
N LEU A 70 6.02 -16.81 -2.08
CA LEU A 70 7.34 -16.75 -2.73
C LEU A 70 8.48 -17.02 -1.74
N ARG A 71 8.36 -16.51 -0.49
CA ARG A 71 9.35 -16.78 0.55
C ARG A 71 9.37 -18.25 0.97
N ALA A 72 8.22 -18.90 1.02
CA ALA A 72 8.13 -20.34 1.30
C ALA A 72 8.73 -21.18 0.17
N GLU A 73 8.40 -20.86 -1.08
CA GLU A 73 8.98 -21.52 -2.26
C GLU A 73 10.50 -21.34 -2.31
N LEU A 74 10.99 -20.13 -2.08
CA LEU A 74 12.42 -19.83 -2.02
C LEU A 74 13.13 -20.57 -0.87
N GLY A 75 12.45 -20.76 0.27
CA GLY A 75 12.94 -21.62 1.36
C GLY A 75 13.11 -23.07 0.91
N SER A 76 12.09 -23.65 0.26
CA SER A 76 12.16 -25.03 -0.24
C SER A 76 13.28 -25.24 -1.27
N VAL A 77 13.52 -24.24 -2.12
CA VAL A 77 14.62 -24.28 -3.10
C VAL A 77 15.97 -24.24 -2.40
N LYS A 78 16.12 -23.40 -1.36
CA LYS A 78 17.35 -23.36 -0.55
C LYS A 78 17.64 -24.69 0.14
N ASP A 79 16.63 -25.34 0.72
CA ASP A 79 16.81 -26.65 1.35
C ASP A 79 17.30 -27.70 0.36
N ARG A 80 16.73 -27.70 -0.86
CA ARG A 80 17.18 -28.58 -1.94
C ARG A 80 18.60 -28.26 -2.39
N LEU A 81 18.96 -26.98 -2.50
CA LEU A 81 20.32 -26.57 -2.83
C LEU A 81 21.33 -27.05 -1.77
N ALA A 82 20.99 -26.98 -0.48
CA ALA A 82 21.84 -27.51 0.59
C ALA A 82 22.00 -29.03 0.52
N VAL A 83 20.96 -29.77 0.09
CA VAL A 83 21.08 -31.21 -0.17
C VAL A 83 22.01 -31.47 -1.36
N VAL A 84 21.88 -30.71 -2.45
CA VAL A 84 22.75 -30.85 -3.63
C VAL A 84 24.21 -30.54 -3.28
N GLU A 85 24.46 -29.46 -2.55
CA GLU A 85 25.80 -29.09 -2.07
C GLU A 85 26.46 -30.23 -1.28
N ARG A 86 25.70 -30.86 -0.39
CA ARG A 86 26.17 -32.01 0.39
C ARG A 86 26.50 -33.21 -0.48
N ILE A 87 25.63 -33.57 -1.44
CA ILE A 87 25.86 -34.70 -2.35
C ILE A 87 27.16 -34.48 -3.14
N VAL A 88 27.32 -33.30 -3.75
CA VAL A 88 28.48 -32.98 -4.57
C VAL A 88 29.77 -32.98 -3.74
N THR A 89 29.71 -32.47 -2.51
CA THR A 89 30.88 -32.41 -1.62
C THR A 89 31.27 -33.79 -1.08
N ASP A 90 30.30 -34.55 -0.57
CA ASP A 90 30.54 -35.87 0.02
C ASP A 90 30.98 -36.89 -1.04
N GLU A 91 30.35 -36.90 -2.22
CA GLU A 91 30.69 -37.83 -3.30
C GLU A 91 32.09 -37.56 -3.87
N GLY A 92 32.49 -36.30 -4.04
CA GLY A 92 33.84 -35.93 -4.46
C GLY A 92 34.91 -36.37 -3.46
N SER A 93 34.64 -36.26 -2.16
CA SER A 93 35.55 -36.72 -1.11
C SER A 93 35.66 -38.24 -1.06
N ARG A 94 34.53 -38.97 -1.19
CA ARG A 94 34.50 -40.44 -1.18
C ARG A 94 35.25 -41.02 -2.38
N LEU A 95 34.99 -40.52 -3.58
CA LEU A 95 35.69 -40.97 -4.79
C LEU A 95 37.20 -40.74 -4.67
N SER A 96 37.63 -39.59 -4.17
CA SER A 96 39.04 -39.29 -3.98
C SER A 96 39.71 -40.26 -2.99
N HIS A 97 39.03 -40.59 -1.89
CA HIS A 97 39.50 -41.58 -0.92
C HIS A 97 39.55 -43.00 -1.51
N GLU A 98 38.54 -43.40 -2.29
CA GLU A 98 38.50 -44.70 -2.98
C GLU A 98 39.64 -44.83 -3.99
N ILE A 99 39.92 -43.79 -4.78
CA ILE A 99 41.04 -43.74 -5.72
C ILE A 99 42.38 -43.91 -4.98
N GLU A 100 42.59 -43.18 -3.89
CA GLU A 100 43.84 -43.27 -3.12
C GLU A 100 43.99 -44.65 -2.44
N ALA A 101 42.90 -45.28 -2.02
CA ALA A 101 42.92 -46.64 -1.49
C ALA A 101 43.33 -47.68 -2.56
N LEU A 102 42.84 -47.54 -3.80
CA LEU A 102 43.22 -48.39 -4.93
C LEU A 102 44.66 -48.14 -5.43
N ARG A 103 45.21 -46.95 -5.16
CA ARG A 103 46.57 -46.55 -5.57
C ARG A 103 47.65 -47.07 -4.63
N ARG A 104 47.31 -47.44 -3.38
CA ARG A 104 48.26 -48.08 -2.47
C ARG A 104 48.60 -49.48 -2.99
N PRO A 105 49.88 -49.90 -2.95
CA PRO A 105 50.24 -51.25 -3.38
C PRO A 105 49.50 -52.26 -2.50
N ALA A 106 48.77 -53.19 -3.13
CA ALA A 106 48.34 -54.40 -2.45
C ALA A 106 49.62 -55.20 -2.17
N ASN A 107 50.04 -55.21 -0.89
CA ASN A 107 51.07 -56.12 -0.41
C ASN A 107 50.54 -57.55 -0.42
#